data_AF-A0A0X7BDE7-F1
#
_entry.id   AF-A0A0X7BDE7-F1
#
_cell.length_a   1.000
_cell.length_b   1.000
_cell.length_c   1.000
_cell.angle_alpha   90.00
_cell.angle_beta   90.00
_cell.angle_gamma   90.00
#
_symmetry.space_group_name_H-M   'P 1'
#
loop_
_entity.id
_entity.type
_entity.pdbx_description
1 polymer ?
#
loop_
_entity_poly.entity_id
_entity_poly.type
_entity_poly.pdbx_seq_one_letter_code
_entity_poly.pdbx_strand_id
1 'polypeptide(L)'
;MRELIFKVCLLVTFLITSASFAQDLNKTSLLSDLNNTEGIELSKTEKSSFEKANNELVSDLIAMDKKERSKSERDKEIEHLFDQRDKNLSASLGLNKYSDIKSKTDLSIQQDKEKLKLTKL
;
A
#
# COMPACT_ATOMS: atom_id res chain seq x y z
N MET A 1 21.52 -17.50 34.85
CA MET A 1 21.89 -16.38 33.95
C MET A 1 21.69 -16.66 32.46
N ARG A 2 21.79 -17.92 31.97
CA ARG A 2 21.55 -18.22 30.53
C ARG A 2 20.10 -18.06 30.08
N GLU A 3 19.12 -18.38 30.93
CA GLU A 3 17.70 -18.29 30.55
C GLU A 3 17.16 -16.85 30.50
N LEU A 4 17.76 -15.94 31.26
CA LEU A 4 17.34 -14.53 31.32
C LEU A 4 17.69 -13.79 30.03
N ILE A 5 18.83 -14.11 29.42
CA ILE A 5 19.25 -13.53 28.13
C ILE A 5 18.33 -13.99 27.00
N PHE A 6 17.88 -15.25 27.03
CA PHE A 6 17.02 -15.81 26.00
C PHE A 6 15.61 -15.19 26.00
N LYS A 7 15.06 -14.89 27.19
CA LYS A 7 13.75 -14.23 27.31
C LYS A 7 13.78 -12.76 26.91
N VAL A 8 14.91 -12.07 27.11
CA VAL A 8 15.06 -10.66 26.72
C VAL A 8 15.19 -10.53 25.19
N CYS A 9 15.93 -11.42 24.51
CA CYS A 9 15.99 -11.38 23.04
C CYS A 9 14.63 -11.61 22.37
N LEU A 10 13.77 -12.43 22.97
CA LEU A 10 12.45 -12.76 22.40
C LEU A 10 11.42 -11.62 22.58
N LEU A 11 11.58 -10.79 23.62
CA LEU A 11 10.77 -9.58 23.80
C LEU A 11 11.22 -8.44 22.89
N VAL A 12 12.53 -8.34 22.60
CA VAL A 12 13.06 -7.31 21.71
C VAL A 12 12.66 -7.57 20.26
N THR A 13 12.65 -8.81 19.78
CA THR A 13 12.24 -9.12 18.40
C THR A 13 10.74 -8.90 18.14
N PHE A 14 9.88 -9.03 19.15
CA PHE A 14 8.44 -8.78 19.02
C PHE A 14 8.08 -7.28 19.02
N LEU A 15 8.94 -6.43 19.59
CA LEU A 15 8.72 -4.97 19.63
C LEU A 15 9.26 -4.24 18.39
N ILE A 16 10.21 -4.83 17.66
CA ILE A 16 10.74 -4.21 16.43
C ILE A 16 9.74 -4.33 15.26
N THR A 17 8.89 -5.36 15.24
CA THR A 17 7.87 -5.50 14.18
C THR A 17 6.78 -4.42 14.27
N SER A 18 6.58 -3.80 15.44
CA SER A 18 5.65 -2.66 15.59
C SER A 18 6.24 -1.31 15.16
N ALA A 19 7.57 -1.20 15.01
CA ALA A 19 8.23 0.07 14.70
C ALA A 19 7.99 0.55 13.25
N SER A 20 7.63 -0.36 12.33
CA SER A 20 7.31 -0.01 10.94
C SER A 20 5.88 0.54 10.74
N PHE A 21 5.03 0.53 11.78
CA PHE A 21 3.65 1.04 11.69
C PHE A 21 3.53 2.54 11.92
N ALA A 22 4.62 3.22 12.31
CA ALA A 22 4.62 4.63 12.69
C ALA A 22 5.15 5.59 11.61
N GLN A 23 5.28 5.16 10.35
CA GLN A 23 5.45 6.12 9.25
C GLN A 23 4.09 6.77 8.97
N ASP A 24 4.00 8.08 9.25
CA ASP A 24 2.87 8.90 8.82
C ASP A 24 2.64 8.69 7.33
N LEU A 25 1.45 8.18 7.01
CA LEU A 25 1.03 7.97 5.64
C LEU A 25 0.83 9.35 5.01
N ASN A 26 1.75 9.72 4.12
CA ASN A 26 1.67 10.95 3.34
C ASN A 26 1.73 10.60 1.87
N LYS A 27 1.38 11.55 1.00
CA LYS A 27 1.36 11.36 -0.45
C LYS A 27 2.63 10.70 -0.99
N THR A 28 3.80 11.11 -0.51
CA THR A 28 5.09 10.65 -1.01
C THR A 28 5.39 9.23 -0.56
N SER A 29 5.16 8.89 0.71
CA SER A 29 5.36 7.52 1.20
C SER A 29 4.41 6.55 0.53
N LEU A 30 3.10 6.87 0.48
CA LEU A 30 2.11 6.04 -0.19
C LEU A 30 2.45 5.81 -1.67
N LEU A 31 2.82 6.86 -2.40
CA LEU A 31 3.18 6.71 -3.82
C LEU A 31 4.47 5.89 -4.01
N SER A 32 5.45 6.02 -3.11
CA SER A 32 6.67 5.20 -3.12
C SER A 32 6.34 3.72 -2.93
N ASP A 33 5.52 3.40 -1.95
CA ASP A 33 5.13 2.01 -1.62
C ASP A 33 4.29 1.40 -2.76
N LEU A 34 3.35 2.16 -3.32
CA LEU A 34 2.55 1.73 -4.47
C LEU A 34 3.39 1.50 -5.74
N ASN A 35 4.48 2.27 -5.92
CA ASN A 35 5.37 2.17 -7.07
C ASN A 35 6.47 1.10 -6.91
N ASN A 36 6.54 0.44 -5.75
CA ASN A 36 7.47 -0.67 -5.54
C ASN A 36 7.01 -1.90 -6.33
N THR A 37 7.90 -2.48 -7.15
CA THR A 37 7.63 -3.69 -7.93
C THR A 37 8.31 -4.94 -7.36
N GLU A 38 9.01 -4.81 -6.21
CA GLU A 38 9.74 -5.89 -5.55
C GLU A 38 10.68 -6.65 -6.51
N GLY A 39 11.37 -5.88 -7.36
CA GLY A 39 12.34 -6.37 -8.33
C GLY A 39 11.75 -6.90 -9.63
N ILE A 40 10.43 -6.83 -9.84
CA ILE A 40 9.83 -7.20 -11.13
C ILE A 40 10.09 -6.10 -12.15
N GLU A 41 10.75 -6.48 -13.24
CA GLU A 41 11.08 -5.58 -14.34
C GLU A 41 9.83 -5.25 -15.16
N LEU A 42 9.64 -3.94 -15.37
CA LEU A 42 8.62 -3.40 -16.25
C LEU A 42 9.30 -2.77 -17.47
N SER A 43 8.78 -3.03 -18.66
CA SER A 43 9.13 -2.25 -19.84
C SER A 43 8.77 -0.78 -19.63
N LYS A 44 9.31 0.12 -20.46
CA LYS A 44 9.05 1.56 -20.34
C LYS A 44 7.55 1.90 -20.38
N THR A 45 6.79 1.24 -21.26
CA THR A 45 5.34 1.44 -21.38
C THR A 45 4.60 0.92 -20.15
N GLU A 46 4.93 -0.29 -19.71
CA GLU A 46 4.35 -0.90 -18.51
C GLU A 46 4.62 -0.07 -17.26
N LYS A 47 5.87 0.39 -17.08
CA LYS A 47 6.25 1.26 -15.97
C LYS A 47 5.46 2.56 -15.98
N SER A 48 5.31 3.19 -17.15
CA SER A 48 4.50 4.41 -17.27
C SER A 48 3.03 4.17 -16.94
N SER A 49 2.44 3.06 -17.39
CA SER A 49 1.06 2.70 -17.03
C SER A 49 0.90 2.38 -15.54
N PHE A 50 1.88 1.69 -14.95
CA PHE A 50 1.91 1.35 -13.54
C PHE A 50 1.96 2.59 -12.65
N GLU A 51 2.94 3.46 -12.91
CA GLU A 51 3.09 4.74 -12.20
C GLU A 51 1.87 5.63 -12.41
N LYS A 52 1.28 5.66 -13.60
CA LYS A 52 0.07 6.44 -13.87
C LYS A 52 -1.11 5.97 -13.02
N ALA A 53 -1.39 4.67 -12.99
CA ALA A 53 -2.50 4.12 -12.20
C ALA A 53 -2.32 4.40 -10.69
N ASN A 54 -1.09 4.32 -10.19
CA ASN A 54 -0.77 4.66 -8.79
C ASN A 54 -0.92 6.16 -8.51
N ASN A 55 -0.49 7.03 -9.42
CA ASN A 55 -0.68 8.48 -9.29
C ASN A 55 -2.15 8.90 -9.34
N GLU A 56 -2.96 8.26 -10.19
CA GLU A 56 -4.41 8.46 -10.26
C GLU A 56 -5.07 8.07 -8.92
N LEU A 57 -4.79 6.88 -8.40
CA LEU A 57 -5.25 6.43 -7.09
C LEU A 57 -4.95 7.46 -5.99
N VAL A 58 -3.70 7.90 -5.88
CA VAL A 58 -3.29 8.87 -4.85
C VAL A 58 -3.98 10.22 -5.04
N SER A 59 -4.18 10.66 -6.28
CA SER A 59 -4.88 11.92 -6.57
C SER A 59 -6.36 11.85 -6.18
N ASP A 60 -7.01 10.72 -6.46
CA ASP A 60 -8.41 10.49 -6.12
C ASP A 60 -8.63 10.34 -4.62
N LEU A 61 -7.69 9.69 -3.90
CA LEU A 61 -7.70 9.62 -2.44
C LEU A 61 -7.61 11.02 -1.81
N ILE A 62 -6.71 11.89 -2.31
CA ILE A 62 -6.61 13.28 -1.85
C ILE A 62 -7.89 14.07 -2.16
N ALA A 63 -8.49 13.85 -3.33
CA ALA A 63 -9.74 14.51 -3.71
C ALA A 63 -10.92 14.04 -2.84
N MET A 64 -10.92 12.76 -2.45
CA MET A 64 -11.89 12.18 -1.52
C MET A 64 -11.76 12.80 -0.13
N ASP A 65 -10.54 12.95 0.42
CA ASP A 65 -10.34 13.43 1.80
C ASP A 65 -10.74 14.89 2.02
N LYS A 66 -10.76 15.69 0.95
CA LYS A 66 -11.28 17.07 0.93
C LYS A 66 -12.81 17.14 1.05
N LYS A 67 -13.53 16.03 0.83
CA LYS A 67 -14.99 15.99 0.92
C LYS A 67 -15.40 15.58 2.32
N GLU A 68 -16.41 16.24 2.87
CA GLU A 68 -17.05 15.78 4.09
C GLU A 68 -17.90 14.55 3.77
N ARG A 69 -17.46 13.38 4.26
CA ARG A 69 -18.13 12.09 4.11
C ARG A 69 -18.13 11.38 5.45
N SER A 70 -19.13 10.53 5.69
CA SER A 70 -19.10 9.64 6.85
C SER A 70 -17.93 8.66 6.73
N LYS A 71 -17.48 8.10 7.86
CA LYS A 71 -16.43 7.06 7.86
C LYS A 71 -16.80 5.89 6.95
N SER A 72 -18.04 5.40 7.02
CA SER A 72 -18.46 4.26 6.20
C SER A 72 -18.43 4.56 4.69
N GLU A 73 -18.77 5.77 4.27
CA GLU A 73 -18.69 6.16 2.86
C GLU A 73 -17.26 6.32 2.39
N ARG A 74 -16.40 6.91 3.23
CA ARG A 74 -14.96 7.02 2.95
C ARG A 74 -14.34 5.64 2.80
N ASP A 75 -14.57 4.73 3.74
CA ASP A 75 -13.98 3.39 3.71
C ASP A 75 -14.42 2.60 2.47
N LYS A 76 -15.69 2.75 2.04
CA LYS A 76 -16.19 2.16 0.78
C LYS A 76 -15.55 2.76 -0.47
N GLU A 77 -15.34 4.07 -0.49
CA GLU A 77 -14.67 4.72 -1.62
C GLU A 77 -13.20 4.30 -1.70
N ILE A 78 -12.50 4.20 -0.56
CA ILE A 78 -11.12 3.69 -0.52
C ILE A 78 -11.06 2.31 -1.18
N GLU A 79 -11.93 1.37 -0.78
CA GLU A 79 -11.99 0.04 -1.40
C GLU A 79 -12.24 0.14 -2.91
N HIS A 80 -13.19 0.99 -3.32
CA HIS A 80 -13.49 1.19 -4.73
C HIS A 80 -12.30 1.70 -5.55
N LEU A 81 -11.54 2.66 -5.01
CA LEU A 81 -10.37 3.22 -5.68
C LEU A 81 -9.24 2.19 -5.83
N PHE A 82 -8.99 1.37 -4.80
CA PHE A 82 -8.02 0.28 -4.90
C PHE A 82 -8.47 -0.80 -5.91
N ASP A 83 -9.75 -1.17 -5.92
CA ASP A 83 -10.31 -2.11 -6.91
C ASP A 83 -10.17 -1.58 -8.34
N GLN A 84 -10.40 -0.28 -8.56
CA GLN A 84 -10.21 0.36 -9.86
C GLN A 84 -8.75 0.34 -10.29
N ARG A 85 -7.83 0.68 -9.38
CA ARG A 85 -6.39 0.63 -9.61
C ARG A 85 -5.95 -0.79 -10.00
N ASP A 86 -6.40 -1.79 -9.27
CA ASP A 86 -6.07 -3.20 -9.54
C ASP A 86 -6.61 -3.67 -10.92
N LYS A 87 -7.82 -3.25 -11.30
CA LYS A 87 -8.36 -3.50 -12.65
C LYS A 87 -7.53 -2.82 -13.73
N ASN A 88 -7.15 -1.56 -13.55
CA ASN A 88 -6.33 -0.81 -14.52
C ASN A 88 -4.93 -1.43 -14.68
N LEU A 89 -4.33 -1.89 -13.58
CA LEU A 89 -3.04 -2.57 -13.61
C LEU A 89 -3.12 -3.93 -14.26
N SER A 90 -4.12 -4.74 -13.92
CA SER A 90 -4.35 -6.03 -14.57
C SER A 90 -4.58 -5.89 -16.08
N ALA A 91 -5.28 -4.84 -16.52
CA ALA A 91 -5.55 -4.58 -17.93
C ALA A 91 -4.30 -4.09 -18.69
N SER A 92 -3.44 -3.30 -18.06
CA SER A 92 -2.26 -2.70 -18.70
C SER A 92 -1.02 -3.58 -18.67
N LEU A 93 -0.79 -4.32 -17.58
CA LEU A 93 0.37 -5.22 -17.42
C LEU A 93 0.09 -6.66 -17.90
N GLY A 94 -1.18 -7.01 -18.06
CA GLY A 94 -1.62 -8.39 -18.24
C GLY A 94 -1.67 -9.17 -16.92
N LEU A 95 -2.53 -10.20 -16.89
CA LEU A 95 -2.86 -10.96 -15.68
C LEU A 95 -1.63 -11.55 -14.97
N ASN A 96 -0.72 -12.18 -15.71
CA ASN A 96 0.43 -12.87 -15.12
C ASN A 96 1.37 -11.89 -14.39
N LYS A 97 1.79 -10.82 -15.09
CA LYS A 97 2.75 -9.85 -14.54
C LYS A 97 2.16 -9.05 -13.39
N TYR A 98 0.89 -8.64 -13.51
CA TYR A 98 0.19 -7.99 -12.40
C TYR A 98 0.07 -8.94 -11.19
N SER A 99 -0.29 -10.20 -11.40
CA SER A 99 -0.37 -11.20 -10.33
C SER A 99 0.97 -11.41 -9.63
N ASP A 100 2.08 -11.43 -10.37
CA ASP A 100 3.42 -11.56 -9.80
C ASP A 100 3.76 -10.37 -8.87
N ILE A 101 3.49 -9.14 -9.33
CA ILE A 101 3.69 -7.92 -8.52
C ILE A 101 2.79 -7.92 -7.30
N LYS A 102 1.50 -8.22 -7.50
CA LYS A 102 0.53 -8.28 -6.41
C LYS A 102 0.96 -9.29 -5.37
N SER A 103 1.39 -10.49 -5.76
CA SER A 103 1.80 -11.54 -4.81
C SER A 103 2.92 -11.12 -3.85
N LYS A 104 3.77 -10.17 -4.26
CA LYS A 104 4.88 -9.63 -3.45
C LYS A 104 4.51 -8.38 -2.66
N THR A 105 3.56 -7.59 -3.15
CA THR A 105 3.22 -6.27 -2.59
C THR A 105 1.88 -6.22 -1.86
N ASP A 106 1.03 -7.26 -1.98
CA ASP A 106 -0.35 -7.25 -1.47
C ASP A 106 -0.42 -6.92 0.01
N LEU A 107 0.46 -7.51 0.84
CA LEU A 107 0.46 -7.26 2.27
C LEU A 107 0.73 -5.78 2.59
N SER A 108 1.71 -5.17 1.93
CA SER A 108 2.03 -3.75 2.10
C SER A 108 0.85 -2.87 1.67
N ILE A 109 0.27 -3.18 0.50
CA ILE A 109 -0.87 -2.43 -0.04
C ILE A 109 -2.10 -2.55 0.88
N GLN A 110 -2.37 -3.73 1.45
CA GLN A 110 -3.46 -3.90 2.43
C GLN A 110 -3.18 -3.08 3.70
N GLN A 111 -1.93 -3.04 4.17
CA GLN A 111 -1.56 -2.23 5.33
C GLN A 111 -1.77 -0.74 5.07
N ASP A 112 -1.39 -0.24 3.90
CA ASP A 112 -1.59 1.16 3.51
C ASP A 112 -3.08 1.48 3.37
N LYS A 113 -3.87 0.56 2.80
CA LYS A 113 -5.33 0.69 2.73
C LYS A 113 -5.96 0.77 4.12
N GLU A 114 -5.54 -0.06 5.07
CA GLU A 114 -6.04 0.00 6.44
C GLU A 114 -5.60 1.29 7.16
N LYS A 115 -4.36 1.76 6.93
CA LYS A 115 -3.92 3.07 7.42
C LYS A 115 -4.83 4.18 6.88
N LEU A 116 -5.15 4.21 5.58
CA LEU A 116 -6.07 5.18 4.97
C LEU A 116 -7.48 5.18 5.58
N LYS A 117 -7.97 4.03 6.03
CA LYS A 117 -9.28 3.96 6.72
C LYS A 117 -9.23 4.56 8.12
N LEU A 118 -8.08 4.46 8.79
CA LEU A 118 -7.84 4.98 10.13
C LEU A 118 -7.46 6.47 10.12
N THR A 119 -6.70 6.90 9.12
CA THR A 119 -6.10 8.24 8.99
C THR A 119 -6.39 8.81 7.61
N LYS A 120 -6.78 10.09 7.53
CA LYS A 120 -6.82 10.81 6.25
C LYS A 120 -5.39 11.05 5.74
N LEU A 121 -5.23 11.19 4.42
CA LEU A 121 -3.99 11.59 3.73
C LEU A 121 -3.63 13.06 3.96
#